data_AF-A0A164A8L3-F1
#
_entry.id   AF-A0A164A8L3-F1
#
_cell.length_a   1.000
_cell.length_b   1.000
_cell.length_c   1.000
_cell.angle_alpha   90.00
_cell.angle_beta   90.00
_cell.angle_gamma   90.00
#
_symmetry.space_group_name_H-M   'P 1'
#
loop_
_entity.id
_entity.type
_entity.pdbx_description
1 polymer ?
#
loop_
_entity_poly.entity_id
_entity_poly.type
_entity_poly.pdbx_seq_one_letter_code
_entity_poly.pdbx_strand_id
1 'polypeptide(L)'
;MKKGLIIAAGIGLLFSACSKDYLELSPTSSLSKSNIDKISKYSPHLGEATLNGLYAYNVKVGSGGTTGHDDFGQKGYDIYTDMLTGDMNANQLKYGWYGNINNFNGTSNFTSTENYKGWRFYYYEVILTF
;
A
#
# COMPACT_ATOMS: atom_id res chain seq x y z
N MET A 1 -31.70 30.87 37.16
CA MET A 1 -32.09 30.80 35.73
C MET A 1 -30.88 30.95 34.79
N LYS A 2 -30.05 32.00 34.90
CA LYS A 2 -28.89 32.22 34.00
C LYS A 2 -27.83 31.10 34.01
N LYS A 3 -27.52 30.52 35.19
CA LYS A 3 -26.54 29.42 35.32
C LYS A 3 -27.01 28.11 34.65
N GLY A 4 -28.31 27.80 34.72
CA GLY A 4 -28.88 26.61 34.07
C GLY A 4 -28.86 26.69 32.54
N LEU A 5 -29.05 27.90 31.99
CA LEU A 5 -28.99 28.14 30.55
C LEU A 5 -27.56 27.97 30.00
N ILE A 6 -26.55 28.40 30.75
CA ILE A 6 -25.13 28.25 30.37
C ILE A 6 -24.72 26.77 30.39
N ILE A 7 -25.18 26.01 31.38
CA ILE A 7 -24.89 24.56 31.48
C ILE A 7 -25.59 23.80 30.34
N ALA A 8 -26.84 24.13 30.02
CA ALA A 8 -27.57 23.52 28.91
C ALA A 8 -26.91 23.81 27.55
N ALA A 9 -26.41 25.03 27.34
CA ALA A 9 -25.67 25.40 26.12
C ALA A 9 -24.34 24.65 26.00
N GLY A 10 -23.60 24.47 27.11
CA GLY A 10 -22.36 23.68 27.12
C GLY A 10 -22.58 22.21 26.80
N ILE A 11 -23.67 21.62 27.28
CA ILE A 11 -24.04 20.23 26.98
C ILE A 11 -24.44 20.06 25.50
N GLY A 12 -25.17 21.01 24.92
CA GLY A 12 -25.53 20.98 23.50
C GLY A 12 -24.32 21.01 22.56
N LEU A 13 -23.28 21.77 22.91
CA LEU A 13 -22.03 21.84 22.13
C LEU A 13 -21.27 20.50 22.14
N LEU A 14 -21.27 19.77 23.25
CA LEU A 14 -20.63 18.46 23.37
C LEU A 14 -21.30 17.38 22.48
N PHE A 15 -22.61 17.49 22.24
CA PHE A 15 -23.32 16.57 21.34
C PHE A 15 -23.14 16.89 19.85
N SER A 16 -22.82 18.13 19.49
CA SER A 16 -22.53 18.51 18.10
C SER A 16 -21.12 18.17 17.64
N ALA A 17 -20.17 18.05 18.58
CA ALA A 17 -18.74 17.88 18.30
C ALA A 17 -18.33 16.47 17.83
N CYS A 18 -19.24 15.49 17.83
CA CYS A 18 -18.95 14.09 17.49
C CYS A 18 -19.85 13.55 16.36
N SER A 19 -20.30 14.42 15.46
CA SER A 19 -21.04 13.98 14.28
C SER A 19 -20.09 13.31 13.28
N LYS A 20 -20.49 12.13 12.78
CA LYS A 20 -19.70 11.32 11.82
C LYS A 20 -19.40 12.06 10.51
N ASP A 21 -20.13 13.13 10.23
CA ASP A 21 -20.02 13.93 9.01
C ASP A 21 -18.76 14.81 8.96
N TYR A 22 -18.06 15.03 10.08
CA TYR A 22 -16.78 15.78 10.10
C TYR A 22 -15.55 14.90 9.86
N LEU A 23 -15.69 13.57 9.96
CA LEU A 23 -14.59 12.64 9.74
C LEU A 23 -14.61 12.20 8.29
N GLU A 24 -13.81 12.88 7.46
CA GLU A 24 -13.53 12.43 6.10
C GLU A 24 -12.62 11.20 6.18
N LEU A 25 -13.23 10.03 6.29
CA LEU A 25 -12.55 8.73 6.43
C LEU A 25 -11.92 8.23 5.13
N SER A 26 -12.06 8.99 4.04
CA SER A 26 -11.41 8.63 2.78
C SER A 26 -9.92 8.97 2.89
N PRO A 27 -9.01 8.01 2.69
CA PRO A 27 -7.59 8.32 2.59
C PRO A 27 -7.36 9.33 1.46
N THR A 28 -6.55 10.36 1.71
CA THR A 28 -6.24 11.43 0.73
C THR A 28 -5.19 11.00 -0.29
N SER A 29 -4.44 9.93 0.00
CA SER A 29 -3.34 9.42 -0.81
C SER A 29 -3.73 8.25 -1.73
N SER A 30 -4.94 7.71 -1.60
CA SER A 30 -5.43 6.59 -2.42
C SER A 30 -6.94 6.72 -2.68
N LEU A 31 -7.37 6.29 -3.86
CA LEU A 31 -8.79 6.22 -4.19
C LEU A 31 -9.39 4.97 -3.53
N SER A 32 -10.20 5.15 -2.49
CA SER A 32 -10.99 4.04 -1.95
C SER A 32 -11.96 3.50 -3.00
N LYS A 33 -12.30 2.21 -2.96
CA LYS A 33 -13.36 1.65 -3.83
C LYS A 33 -14.68 2.41 -3.76
N SER A 34 -15.07 2.93 -2.59
CA SER A 34 -16.27 3.77 -2.47
C SER A 34 -16.21 5.01 -3.37
N ASN A 35 -15.04 5.66 -3.47
CA ASN A 35 -14.85 6.79 -4.37
C ASN A 35 -14.81 6.35 -5.83
N ILE A 36 -14.15 5.23 -6.13
CA ILE A 36 -14.12 4.65 -7.48
C ILE A 36 -15.55 4.33 -7.93
N ASP A 37 -16.36 3.68 -7.10
CA ASP A 37 -17.75 3.33 -7.39
C ASP A 37 -18.62 4.58 -7.62
N LYS A 38 -18.41 5.66 -6.84
CA LYS A 38 -19.11 6.95 -7.03
C LYS A 38 -18.72 7.63 -8.34
N ILE A 39 -17.42 7.69 -8.65
CA ILE A 39 -16.90 8.38 -9.84
C ILE A 39 -17.22 7.56 -11.10
N SER A 40 -17.21 6.23 -11.02
CA SER A 40 -17.51 5.33 -12.13
C SER A 40 -18.92 5.52 -12.70
N LYS A 41 -19.86 6.05 -11.91
CA LYS A 41 -21.21 6.43 -12.40
C LYS A 41 -21.17 7.52 -13.47
N TYR A 42 -20.16 8.38 -13.44
CA TYR A 42 -20.01 9.52 -14.34
C TYR A 42 -18.81 9.38 -15.28
N SER A 43 -17.90 8.44 -15.01
CA SER A 43 -16.72 8.15 -15.81
C SER A 43 -16.61 6.65 -16.09
N PRO A 44 -17.19 6.16 -17.20
CA PRO A 44 -17.18 4.73 -17.52
C PRO A 44 -15.77 4.16 -17.75
N HIS A 45 -14.79 5.01 -18.10
CA HIS A 45 -13.40 4.62 -18.32
C HIS A 45 -12.60 4.44 -17.02
N LEU A 46 -13.15 4.81 -15.87
CA LEU A 46 -12.41 4.75 -14.60
C LEU A 46 -12.01 3.32 -14.24
N GLY A 47 -12.89 2.34 -14.46
CA GLY A 47 -12.56 0.93 -14.19
C GLY A 47 -11.37 0.43 -15.02
N GLU A 48 -11.34 0.75 -16.31
CA GLU A 48 -10.23 0.42 -17.21
C GLU A 48 -8.95 1.16 -16.82
N ALA A 49 -9.04 2.44 -16.47
CA ALA A 49 -7.90 3.22 -16.01
C ALA A 49 -7.29 2.66 -14.72
N THR A 50 -8.13 2.23 -13.76
CA THR A 50 -7.68 1.57 -12.52
C THR A 50 -6.95 0.26 -12.82
N LEU A 51 -7.53 -0.59 -13.68
CA LEU A 51 -6.90 -1.84 -14.09
C LEU A 51 -5.54 -1.61 -14.79
N ASN A 52 -5.48 -0.65 -15.71
CA ASN A 52 -4.23 -0.28 -16.38
C ASN A 52 -3.20 0.28 -15.39
N GLY A 53 -3.64 1.04 -14.38
CA GLY A 53 -2.79 1.51 -13.28
C GLY A 53 -2.17 0.37 -12.47
N LEU A 54 -2.96 -0.68 -12.19
CA LEU A 54 -2.47 -1.89 -11.51
C LEU A 54 -1.41 -2.62 -12.36
N TYR A 55 -1.66 -2.81 -13.66
CA TYR A 55 -0.67 -3.40 -14.56
C TYR A 55 0.60 -2.54 -14.68
N ALA A 56 0.47 -1.22 -14.72
CA ALA A 56 1.62 -0.32 -14.73
C ALA A 56 2.42 -0.40 -13.43
N TYR A 57 1.75 -0.59 -12.29
CA TYR A 57 2.40 -0.75 -10.99
C TYR A 57 3.23 -2.05 -10.91
N ASN A 58 2.77 -3.12 -11.55
CA ASN A 58 3.47 -4.41 -11.62
C ASN A 58 4.86 -4.36 -12.26
N VAL A 59 5.17 -3.31 -13.03
CA VAL A 59 6.45 -3.12 -13.72
C VAL A 59 7.17 -1.84 -13.28
N LYS A 60 6.68 -1.19 -12.23
CA LYS A 60 7.19 0.10 -11.78
C LYS A 60 8.46 -0.10 -10.94
N VAL A 61 9.53 0.60 -11.30
CA VAL A 61 10.74 0.69 -10.47
C VAL A 61 10.42 1.40 -9.15
N GLY A 62 10.90 0.82 -8.04
CA GLY A 62 10.66 1.31 -6.68
C GLY A 62 9.24 1.04 -6.18
N SER A 63 8.51 0.10 -6.78
CA SER A 63 7.15 -0.25 -6.37
C SER A 63 7.10 -0.75 -4.92
N GLY A 64 8.12 -1.48 -4.47
CA GLY A 64 8.33 -1.94 -3.10
C GLY A 64 8.74 -0.84 -2.11
N GLY A 65 8.82 0.42 -2.56
CA GLY A 65 9.13 1.56 -1.71
C GLY A 65 10.61 1.79 -1.44
N THR A 66 11.49 1.23 -2.28
CA THR A 66 12.93 1.49 -2.21
C THR A 66 13.46 2.06 -3.53
N THR A 67 14.74 2.41 -3.56
CA THR A 67 15.45 2.82 -4.78
C THR A 67 16.36 1.71 -5.32
N GLY A 68 16.17 0.48 -4.83
CA GLY A 68 16.97 -0.65 -5.27
C GLY A 68 16.61 -1.06 -6.70
N HIS A 69 17.61 -1.40 -7.52
CA HIS A 69 17.44 -1.99 -8.84
C HIS A 69 16.89 -3.42 -8.80
N ASP A 70 16.77 -4.05 -7.63
CA ASP A 70 16.01 -5.29 -7.43
C ASP A 70 14.53 -5.03 -7.09
N ASP A 71 14.14 -3.76 -6.95
CA ASP A 71 12.77 -3.30 -6.75
C ASP A 71 12.19 -2.77 -8.06
N PHE A 72 11.64 -3.67 -8.87
CA PHE A 72 11.09 -3.34 -10.20
C PHE A 72 9.74 -4.02 -10.46
N GLY A 73 8.93 -4.12 -9.41
CA GLY A 73 7.61 -4.74 -9.48
C GLY A 73 7.65 -6.26 -9.38
N GLN A 74 6.59 -6.88 -9.88
CA GLN A 74 6.30 -8.31 -9.68
C GLN A 74 7.48 -9.19 -10.08
N LYS A 75 8.13 -8.89 -11.21
CA LYS A 75 9.25 -9.70 -11.70
C LYS A 75 10.48 -9.65 -10.78
N GLY A 76 10.67 -8.58 -10.01
CA GLY A 76 11.69 -8.54 -8.97
C GLY A 76 11.42 -9.56 -7.87
N TYR A 77 10.16 -9.70 -7.47
CA TYR A 77 9.72 -10.66 -6.45
C TYR A 77 9.61 -12.10 -6.96
N ASP A 78 9.31 -12.31 -8.24
CA ASP A 78 9.40 -13.64 -8.87
C ASP A 78 10.82 -14.23 -8.68
N ILE A 79 11.85 -13.41 -8.92
CA ILE A 79 13.25 -13.82 -8.73
C ILE A 79 13.54 -14.16 -7.27
N TYR A 80 12.96 -13.39 -6.33
CA TYR A 80 13.10 -13.72 -4.90
C TYR A 80 12.52 -15.10 -4.62
N THR A 81 11.30 -15.37 -5.11
CA THR A 81 10.65 -16.66 -4.88
C THR A 81 11.39 -17.81 -5.54
N ASP A 82 11.92 -17.63 -6.75
CA ASP A 82 12.72 -18.66 -7.41
C ASP A 82 13.97 -19.01 -6.60
N MET A 83 14.68 -18.02 -6.04
CA MET A 83 15.83 -18.27 -5.17
C MET A 83 15.42 -18.97 -3.87
N LEU A 84 14.27 -18.61 -3.29
CA LEU A 84 13.77 -19.21 -2.05
C LEU A 84 13.28 -20.66 -2.23
N THR A 85 12.93 -21.07 -3.45
CA THR A 85 12.63 -22.48 -3.73
C THR A 85 13.89 -23.37 -3.71
N GLY A 86 15.07 -22.77 -3.84
CA GLY A 86 16.35 -23.49 -3.91
C GLY A 86 16.74 -23.98 -5.32
N ASP A 87 15.88 -23.78 -6.33
CA ASP A 87 16.15 -24.18 -7.71
C ASP A 87 16.98 -23.15 -8.50
N MET A 88 17.19 -21.96 -7.93
CA MET A 88 18.02 -20.90 -8.50
C MET A 88 19.22 -20.60 -7.60
N ASN A 89 20.43 -20.71 -8.15
CA ASN A 89 21.67 -20.34 -7.45
C ASN A 89 22.34 -19.12 -8.10
N ALA A 90 22.59 -18.08 -7.32
CA ALA A 90 23.40 -16.94 -7.73
C ALA A 90 24.91 -17.25 -7.60
N ASN A 91 25.48 -17.90 -8.63
CA ASN A 91 26.91 -18.28 -8.68
C ASN A 91 27.89 -17.11 -8.45
N GLN A 92 27.49 -15.88 -8.78
CA GLN A 92 28.27 -14.67 -8.49
C GLN A 92 27.33 -13.54 -8.09
N LEU A 93 27.65 -12.87 -6.98
CA LEU A 93 26.89 -11.74 -6.44
C LEU A 93 27.64 -10.43 -6.69
N LYS A 94 27.92 -10.09 -7.96
CA LYS A 94 28.77 -8.93 -8.33
C LYS A 94 28.34 -7.61 -7.69
N TYR A 95 27.03 -7.39 -7.63
CA TYR A 95 26.45 -6.18 -7.04
C TYR A 95 25.67 -6.46 -5.74
N GLY A 96 25.61 -7.72 -5.29
CA GLY A 96 25.02 -8.09 -4.01
C GLY A 96 23.49 -8.00 -3.87
N TRP A 97 22.74 -7.45 -4.84
CA TRP A 97 21.28 -7.25 -4.79
C TRP A 97 20.50 -8.43 -4.18
N TYR A 98 20.76 -9.63 -4.69
CA TYR A 98 20.05 -10.84 -4.31
C TYR A 98 20.78 -11.71 -3.29
N GLY A 99 21.96 -11.28 -2.81
CA GLY A 99 22.81 -12.11 -1.97
C GLY A 99 22.15 -12.49 -0.65
N ASN A 100 21.39 -11.57 -0.08
CA ASN A 100 20.71 -11.77 1.19
C ASN A 100 19.56 -12.80 1.06
N ILE A 101 18.81 -12.75 -0.04
CA ILE A 101 17.72 -13.69 -0.34
C ILE A 101 18.27 -15.06 -0.76
N ASN A 102 19.27 -15.09 -1.65
CA ASN A 102 19.91 -16.33 -2.11
C ASN A 102 20.53 -17.13 -0.94
N ASN A 103 21.00 -16.45 0.10
CA ASN A 103 21.58 -17.08 1.29
C ASN A 103 20.56 -17.27 2.43
N PHE A 104 19.26 -17.05 2.20
CA PHE A 104 18.17 -17.18 3.19
C PHE A 104 18.32 -16.29 4.45
N ASN A 105 19.19 -15.28 4.39
CA ASN A 105 19.40 -14.33 5.47
C ASN A 105 18.27 -13.28 5.50
N GLY A 106 17.71 -12.93 4.33
CA GLY A 106 16.59 -12.01 4.22
C GLY A 106 15.33 -12.52 4.94
N THR A 107 14.99 -13.80 4.79
CA THR A 107 13.75 -14.39 5.34
C THR A 107 13.74 -14.53 6.85
N SER A 108 14.91 -14.61 7.48
CA SER A 108 15.05 -14.73 8.95
C SER A 108 15.20 -13.38 9.65
N ASN A 109 15.58 -12.33 8.92
CA ASN A 109 15.78 -11.00 9.49
C ASN A 109 14.51 -10.13 9.32
N PHE A 110 13.78 -9.88 10.40
CA PHE A 110 12.58 -9.03 10.39
C PHE A 110 12.84 -7.56 10.02
N THR A 111 14.09 -7.10 10.08
CA THR A 111 14.49 -5.73 9.67
C THR A 111 14.97 -5.65 8.22
N SER A 112 15.02 -6.78 7.51
CA SER A 112 15.47 -6.85 6.12
C SER A 112 14.54 -6.04 5.21
N THR A 113 15.16 -5.18 4.40
CA THR A 113 14.47 -4.40 3.37
C THR A 113 13.81 -5.28 2.32
N GLU A 114 14.31 -6.48 2.10
CA GLU A 114 13.80 -7.45 1.14
C GLU A 114 12.43 -7.98 1.56
N ASN A 115 12.22 -8.22 2.86
CA ASN A 115 10.90 -8.53 3.41
C ASN A 115 9.96 -7.34 3.31
N TYR A 116 10.46 -6.12 3.62
CA TYR A 116 9.68 -4.89 3.51
C TYR A 116 9.19 -4.64 2.08
N LYS A 117 10.05 -4.82 1.07
CA LYS A 117 9.72 -4.59 -0.34
C LYS A 117 8.54 -5.45 -0.79
N GLY A 118 8.62 -6.77 -0.59
CA GLY A 118 7.55 -7.69 -0.97
C GLY A 118 6.24 -7.39 -0.23
N TRP A 119 6.31 -7.19 1.09
CA TRP A 119 5.14 -6.79 1.89
C TRP A 119 4.47 -5.54 1.34
N ARG A 120 5.26 -4.48 1.16
CA ARG A 120 4.75 -3.18 0.71
C ARG A 120 4.13 -3.27 -0.68
N PHE A 121 4.78 -3.97 -1.61
CA PHE A 121 4.28 -4.15 -2.97
C PHE A 121 2.89 -4.79 -2.97
N TYR A 122 2.75 -5.99 -2.39
CA TYR A 122 1.49 -6.71 -2.41
C TYR A 122 0.38 -6.03 -1.61
N TYR A 123 0.70 -5.41 -0.46
CA TYR A 123 -0.30 -4.64 0.28
C TYR A 123 -0.76 -3.40 -0.49
N TYR A 124 0.14 -2.75 -1.22
CA TYR A 124 -0.25 -1.62 -2.04
C TYR A 124 -1.14 -2.05 -3.22
N GLU A 125 -0.86 -3.18 -3.86
CA GLU A 125 -1.76 -3.75 -4.89
C GLU A 125 -3.16 -4.05 -4.35
N VAL A 126 -3.24 -4.68 -3.17
CA VAL A 126 -4.51 -4.96 -2.50
C VAL A 126 -5.24 -3.65 -2.22
N ILE A 127 -4.57 -2.66 -1.63
CA ILE A 127 -5.18 -1.35 -1.34
C ILE A 127 -5.63 -0.64 -2.62
N LEU A 128 -4.91 -0.77 -3.73
CA LEU A 128 -5.33 -0.23 -5.03
C LEU A 128 -6.56 -0.93 -5.63
N THR A 129 -6.87 -2.13 -5.16
CA THR A 129 -7.97 -2.96 -5.70
C THR A 129 -9.26 -2.85 -4.87
N PHE A 130 -9.24 -2.19 -3.70
CA PHE A 130 -10.37 -2.15 -2.73
C PHE A 130 -10.70 -0.78 -2.11
#